data_AF-L1NEP3-F1
#
_entry.id   AF-L1NEP3-F1
#
_cell.length_a   1.000
_cell.length_b   1.000
_cell.length_c   1.000
_cell.angle_alpha   90.00
_cell.angle_beta   90.00
_cell.angle_gamma   90.00
#
_symmetry.space_group_name_H-M   'P 1'
#
loop_
_entity.id
_entity.type
_entity.pdbx_description
1 polymer ?
#
loop_
_entity_poly.entity_id
_entity_poly.type
_entity_poly.pdbx_seq_one_letter_code
_entity_poly.pdbx_strand_id
1 'polypeptide(L)'
;MYTKHLLLSALLVGSSTLSLRAQQGAPQDTTLQWRKHILELKDHQGQLEVKVYQLDSTGAKRPSAYLFRGIYGEGRIEEQGTGEHIRLPRPEIFFPTRRGQSRSKSKRYLTSLGASIGYTTLTGSGATGLKRTRSLRYDIQLLEYHQVLSPRLMLSAGLHLQLNSLHLSGDYAYREENGESKLVHYTVPEGVRTSRLHITYLTLPLTLRFRPWAKPFDHWEFSFGAEFKLRTASSSKVWIGDYRTPRVLGKDLGINPISLDLRAQIKCAPVGIYATYSLLPLFLDRGLPTTYIYSLGVSLGL
;
A
#
# COMPACT_ATOMS: atom_id res chain seq x y z
N MET A 1 -49.38 -81.54 8.04
CA MET A 1 -48.11 -80.79 8.09
C MET A 1 -48.32 -79.58 8.97
N TYR A 2 -47.45 -79.48 9.97
CA TYR A 2 -47.62 -78.86 11.30
C TYR A 2 -48.12 -77.41 11.25
N THR A 3 -49.37 -77.17 11.67
CA THR A 3 -49.78 -76.62 12.99
C THR A 3 -49.10 -75.29 13.31
N LYS A 4 -49.81 -74.16 13.14
CA LYS A 4 -50.66 -73.51 14.18
C LYS A 4 -49.89 -73.25 15.47
N HIS A 5 -49.91 -72.00 15.96
CA HIS A 5 -50.42 -71.60 17.28
C HIS A 5 -50.55 -70.05 17.27
N LEU A 6 -51.74 -69.46 17.48
CA LEU A 6 -52.35 -69.12 18.79
C LEU A 6 -51.37 -68.33 19.67
N LEU A 7 -51.53 -67.00 19.78
CA LEU A 7 -52.41 -66.23 20.68
C LEU A 7 -51.84 -66.03 22.10
N LEU A 8 -52.03 -64.80 22.57
CA LEU A 8 -52.08 -64.31 23.96
C LEU A 8 -50.79 -63.79 24.65
N SER A 9 -50.78 -62.46 24.79
CA SER A 9 -50.70 -61.70 26.05
C SER A 9 -49.51 -61.78 27.01
N ALA A 10 -49.07 -60.57 27.36
CA ALA A 10 -48.81 -60.06 28.71
C ALA A 10 -47.37 -60.10 29.26
N LEU A 11 -47.01 -58.91 29.77
CA LEU A 11 -46.35 -58.62 31.04
C LEU A 11 -44.81 -58.55 31.12
N LEU A 12 -44.40 -57.37 31.59
CA LEU A 12 -43.33 -57.09 32.57
C LEU A 12 -41.86 -57.33 32.18
N VAL A 13 -41.16 -56.19 32.04
CA VAL A 13 -39.92 -55.83 32.75
C VAL A 13 -38.83 -56.90 32.87
N GLY A 14 -37.72 -56.63 32.18
CA GLY A 14 -36.38 -56.97 32.65
C GLY A 14 -35.46 -55.77 32.39
N SER A 15 -35.25 -54.86 33.34
CA SER A 15 -34.08 -54.83 34.23
C SER A 15 -32.77 -55.29 33.58
N SER A 16 -31.94 -54.29 33.25
CA SER A 16 -30.49 -54.23 33.48
C SER A 16 -29.67 -55.51 33.26
N THR A 17 -28.99 -55.56 32.11
CA THR A 17 -27.58 -56.02 32.09
C THR A 17 -26.76 -55.03 31.26
N LEU A 18 -25.91 -54.28 31.96
CA LEU A 18 -24.69 -53.70 31.38
C LEU A 18 -23.86 -54.88 30.85
N SER A 19 -24.02 -55.21 29.58
CA SER A 19 -23.01 -56.00 28.89
C SER A 19 -21.92 -55.02 28.46
N LEU A 20 -20.93 -54.85 29.35
CA LEU A 20 -19.59 -54.41 28.99
C LEU A 20 -19.04 -55.43 27.99
N ARG A 21 -19.34 -55.25 26.71
CA ARG A 21 -18.49 -55.75 25.65
C ARG A 21 -17.47 -54.66 25.38
N ALA A 22 -16.24 -54.92 25.80
CA ALA A 22 -15.06 -54.27 25.26
C ALA A 22 -15.05 -54.53 23.74
N GLN A 23 -15.63 -53.60 23.00
CA GLN A 23 -15.49 -53.53 21.56
C GLN A 23 -14.39 -52.51 21.29
N GLN A 24 -13.14 -52.93 21.53
CA GLN A 24 -12.01 -52.32 20.85
C GLN A 24 -12.20 -52.57 19.35
N GLY A 25 -12.62 -51.55 18.61
CA GLY A 25 -12.84 -51.70 17.18
C GLY A 25 -13.44 -50.47 16.51
N ALA A 26 -12.54 -49.71 15.87
CA ALA A 26 -12.75 -48.61 14.92
C ALA A 26 -13.16 -47.24 15.51
N PRO A 27 -12.53 -46.13 15.04
CA PRO A 27 -12.98 -44.78 15.36
C PRO A 27 -14.41 -44.61 14.87
N GLN A 28 -15.34 -44.28 15.77
CA GLN A 28 -16.73 -44.02 15.40
C GLN A 28 -16.87 -42.58 14.92
N ASP A 29 -16.80 -42.38 13.61
CA ASP A 29 -17.19 -41.13 12.95
C ASP A 29 -18.66 -40.82 13.32
N THR A 30 -18.89 -39.66 13.94
CA THR A 30 -20.23 -39.24 14.36
C THR A 30 -20.71 -38.09 13.48
N THR A 31 -21.89 -38.23 12.88
CA THR A 31 -22.53 -37.13 12.14
C THR A 31 -23.82 -36.71 12.81
N LEU A 32 -23.92 -35.44 13.16
CA LEU A 32 -25.07 -34.83 13.82
C LEU A 32 -25.73 -33.86 12.86
N GLN A 33 -27.01 -34.07 12.56
CA GLN A 33 -27.80 -33.12 11.80
C GLN A 33 -28.66 -32.29 12.75
N TRP A 34 -28.47 -30.97 12.73
CA TRP A 34 -29.26 -30.05 13.53
C TRP A 34 -29.81 -28.92 12.67
N ARG A 35 -31.13 -28.94 12.46
CA ARG A 35 -31.86 -28.02 11.55
C ARG A 35 -31.24 -28.03 10.14
N LYS A 36 -30.68 -26.89 9.70
CA LYS A 36 -30.03 -26.71 8.39
C LYS A 36 -28.50 -26.86 8.47
N HIS A 37 -27.97 -27.45 9.54
CA HIS A 37 -26.52 -27.67 9.70
C HIS A 37 -26.22 -29.15 9.90
N ILE A 38 -25.07 -29.57 9.39
CA ILE A 38 -24.52 -30.90 9.66
C ILE A 38 -23.14 -30.74 10.28
N LEU A 39 -22.97 -31.33 11.45
CA LEU A 39 -21.71 -31.48 12.14
C LEU A 39 -21.15 -32.88 11.86
N GLU A 40 -19.92 -32.94 11.38
CA GLU A 40 -19.18 -34.18 11.24
C GLU A 40 -18.00 -34.16 12.21
N LEU A 41 -17.95 -35.18 13.07
CA LEU A 41 -16.91 -35.41 14.06
C LEU A 41 -16.16 -36.67 13.62
N LYS A 42 -14.88 -36.52 13.29
CA LYS A 42 -14.02 -37.64 12.92
C LYS A 42 -12.82 -37.69 13.84
N ASP A 43 -12.55 -38.85 14.39
CA ASP A 43 -11.36 -39.07 15.20
C ASP A 43 -10.34 -39.86 14.37
N HIS A 44 -9.21 -39.22 14.07
CA HIS A 44 -8.10 -39.84 13.36
C HIS A 44 -6.84 -39.77 14.22
N GLN A 45 -6.42 -40.92 14.75
CA GLN A 45 -5.14 -41.09 15.45
C GLN A 45 -4.90 -40.05 16.58
N GLY A 46 -5.93 -39.75 17.39
CA GLY A 46 -5.83 -38.84 18.53
C GLY A 46 -6.01 -37.36 18.18
N GLN A 47 -6.45 -37.06 16.95
CA GLN A 47 -6.85 -35.73 16.52
C GLN A 47 -8.35 -35.73 16.17
N LEU A 48 -9.11 -34.93 16.90
CA LEU A 48 -10.53 -34.72 16.64
C LEU A 48 -10.70 -33.65 15.57
N GLU A 49 -11.18 -34.05 14.39
CA GLU A 49 -11.59 -33.14 13.34
C GLU A 49 -13.09 -32.86 13.42
N VAL A 50 -13.46 -31.58 13.51
CA VAL A 50 -14.83 -31.08 13.55
C VAL A 50 -15.09 -30.28 12.27
N LYS A 51 -16.04 -30.71 11.44
CA LYS A 51 -16.49 -29.96 10.26
C LYS A 51 -17.96 -29.59 10.39
N VAL A 52 -18.27 -28.33 10.13
CA VAL A 52 -19.65 -27.80 10.13
C VAL A 52 -20.04 -27.41 8.71
N TYR A 53 -21.11 -28.00 8.21
CA TYR A 53 -21.69 -27.70 6.90
C TYR A 53 -23.05 -27.02 7.03
N GLN A 54 -23.38 -26.15 6.09
CA GLN A 54 -24.74 -25.65 5.91
C GLN A 54 -25.43 -26.44 4.79
N LEU A 55 -26.67 -26.85 5.02
CA LEU A 55 -27.50 -27.54 4.05
C LEU A 55 -28.10 -26.52 3.07
N ASP A 56 -28.02 -26.84 1.78
CA ASP A 56 -28.67 -26.07 0.73
C ASP A 56 -30.21 -26.14 0.82
N SER A 57 -30.89 -25.29 0.04
CA SER A 57 -32.36 -25.31 -0.11
C SER A 57 -32.93 -26.66 -0.56
N THR A 58 -32.11 -27.54 -1.11
CA THR A 58 -32.43 -28.92 -1.54
C THR A 58 -32.06 -30.00 -0.52
N GLY A 59 -31.52 -29.64 0.65
CA GLY A 59 -31.16 -30.59 1.71
C GLY A 59 -29.89 -31.42 1.46
N ALA A 60 -29.11 -31.07 0.43
CA ALA A 60 -27.85 -31.74 0.12
C ALA A 60 -26.65 -31.05 0.79
N LYS A 61 -25.64 -31.86 1.18
CA LYS A 61 -24.33 -31.37 1.65
C LYS A 61 -23.53 -30.82 0.46
N ARG A 62 -22.95 -29.62 0.60
CA ARG A 62 -21.90 -29.13 -0.31
C ARG A 62 -20.51 -29.46 0.26
N PRO A 63 -19.76 -30.43 -0.30
CA PRO A 63 -18.50 -30.89 0.29
C PRO A 63 -17.41 -29.80 0.32
N SER A 64 -17.48 -28.82 -0.60
CA SER A 64 -16.49 -27.78 -0.80
C SER A 64 -16.77 -26.47 -0.04
N ALA A 65 -17.84 -26.40 0.76
CA ALA A 65 -18.25 -25.20 1.48
C ALA A 65 -18.62 -25.52 2.94
N TYR A 66 -17.62 -25.88 3.75
CA TYR A 66 -17.79 -25.93 5.20
C TYR A 66 -17.79 -24.50 5.77
N LEU A 67 -18.65 -24.25 6.77
CA LEU A 67 -18.65 -23.00 7.53
C LEU A 67 -17.48 -22.94 8.50
N PHE A 68 -17.09 -24.10 9.03
CA PHE A 68 -16.06 -24.22 10.04
C PHE A 68 -15.36 -25.57 9.95
N ARG A 69 -14.05 -25.57 10.16
CA ARG A 69 -13.21 -26.75 10.33
C ARG A 69 -12.27 -26.52 11.51
N GLY A 70 -12.39 -27.35 12.54
CA GLY A 70 -11.48 -27.37 13.69
C GLY A 70 -10.75 -28.71 13.76
N ILE A 71 -9.46 -28.69 14.07
CA ILE A 71 -8.69 -29.90 14.42
C ILE A 71 -8.12 -29.70 15.81
N TYR A 72 -8.46 -30.61 16.73
CA TYR A 72 -8.08 -30.55 18.14
C TYR A 72 -7.32 -31.83 18.52
N GLY A 73 -6.05 -31.72 18.91
CA GLY A 73 -5.22 -32.84 19.38
C GLY A 73 -3.91 -32.36 20.03
N GLU A 74 -3.11 -33.29 20.57
CA GLU A 74 -1.92 -33.04 21.41
C GLU A 74 -1.05 -31.86 20.92
N GLY A 75 -1.28 -30.68 21.53
CA GLY A 75 -0.50 -29.45 21.32
C GLY A 75 -0.79 -28.66 20.06
N ARG A 76 -1.75 -29.06 19.20
CA ARG A 76 -2.15 -28.30 18.01
C ARG A 76 -3.66 -28.10 17.95
N ILE A 77 -4.05 -26.83 17.96
CA ILE A 77 -5.41 -26.37 17.68
C ILE A 77 -5.35 -25.59 16.37
N GLU A 78 -6.05 -26.08 15.35
CA GLU A 78 -6.20 -25.36 14.08
C GLU A 78 -7.69 -25.13 13.82
N GLU A 79 -8.09 -23.86 13.78
CA GLU A 79 -9.47 -23.45 13.50
C GLU A 79 -9.49 -22.62 12.21
N GLN A 80 -10.26 -23.08 11.22
CA GLN A 80 -10.53 -22.38 9.98
C GLN A 80 -12.04 -22.18 9.85
N GLY A 81 -12.49 -20.93 10.03
CA GLY A 81 -13.85 -20.51 9.75
C GLY A 81 -13.93 -19.80 8.40
N THR A 82 -15.04 -19.98 7.69
CA THR A 82 -15.38 -19.18 6.50
C THR A 82 -15.96 -17.84 6.96
N GLY A 83 -15.14 -17.08 7.70
CA GLY A 83 -15.33 -15.64 7.85
C GLY A 83 -14.79 -14.99 6.58
N GLU A 84 -15.54 -14.04 6.00
CA GLU A 84 -15.11 -13.30 4.82
C GLU A 84 -13.73 -12.69 5.02
N HIS A 85 -12.69 -13.38 4.56
CA HIS A 85 -11.40 -12.75 4.34
C HIS A 85 -11.68 -11.65 3.32
N ILE A 86 -11.47 -10.39 3.72
CA ILE A 86 -11.32 -9.29 2.78
C ILE A 86 -10.14 -9.68 1.87
N ARG A 87 -10.48 -10.30 0.74
CA ARG A 87 -9.52 -10.55 -0.33
C ARG A 87 -9.28 -9.20 -0.94
N LEU A 88 -8.26 -8.50 -0.45
CA LEU A 88 -7.70 -7.37 -1.17
C LEU A 88 -7.45 -7.87 -2.60
N PRO A 89 -8.09 -7.28 -3.63
CA PRO A 89 -7.91 -7.73 -4.99
C PRO A 89 -6.42 -7.62 -5.32
N ARG A 90 -5.78 -8.75 -5.64
CA ARG A 90 -4.42 -8.72 -6.17
C ARG A 90 -4.49 -7.97 -7.50
N PRO A 91 -3.85 -6.80 -7.64
CA PRO A 91 -3.92 -6.09 -8.91
C PRO A 91 -3.13 -6.91 -9.92
N GLU A 92 -3.82 -7.45 -10.94
CA GLU A 92 -3.23 -8.27 -12.01
C GLU A 92 -2.11 -7.54 -12.77
N ILE A 93 -2.07 -6.20 -12.68
CA ILE A 93 -1.01 -5.32 -13.18
C ILE A 93 0.36 -5.72 -12.61
N PHE A 94 0.44 -6.11 -11.32
CA PHE A 94 1.70 -6.44 -10.65
C PHE A 94 2.04 -7.93 -10.74
N PHE A 95 1.06 -8.82 -11.00
CA PHE A 95 1.26 -10.27 -10.98
C PHE A 95 0.44 -10.97 -12.08
N PRO A 96 0.96 -11.07 -13.33
CA PRO A 96 0.22 -11.68 -14.43
C PRO A 96 0.10 -13.20 -14.26
N THR A 97 -1.14 -13.72 -14.37
CA THR A 97 -1.41 -15.16 -14.45
C THR A 97 -0.96 -15.74 -15.78
N ARG A 98 -0.16 -16.81 -15.75
CA ARG A 98 0.30 -17.52 -16.95
C ARG A 98 -0.86 -18.25 -17.62
N ARG A 99 -1.41 -17.69 -18.70
CA ARG A 99 -2.18 -18.45 -19.70
C ARG A 99 -1.68 -18.15 -21.11
N GLY A 100 -1.18 -19.20 -21.77
CA GLY A 100 -1.26 -19.47 -23.21
C GLY A 100 -0.77 -18.44 -24.22
N GLN A 101 0.44 -18.67 -24.73
CA GLN A 101 0.91 -18.42 -26.11
C GLN A 101 0.88 -17.00 -26.73
N SER A 102 2.08 -16.43 -26.92
CA SER A 102 2.73 -16.19 -28.23
C SER A 102 3.66 -14.97 -28.17
N ARG A 103 4.78 -15.03 -28.90
CA ARG A 103 6.01 -14.27 -28.69
C ARG A 103 5.89 -12.77 -29.02
N SER A 104 5.88 -11.95 -27.98
CA SER A 104 6.74 -10.77 -27.89
C SER A 104 7.38 -10.78 -26.51
N LYS A 105 8.71 -10.94 -26.43
CA LYS A 105 9.45 -10.96 -25.17
C LYS A 105 9.58 -9.54 -24.60
N SER A 106 8.45 -8.87 -24.35
CA SER A 106 8.44 -7.67 -23.51
C SER A 106 8.88 -8.11 -22.11
N LYS A 107 10.14 -7.84 -21.78
CA LYS A 107 10.69 -8.10 -20.47
C LYS A 107 10.05 -7.11 -19.49
N ARG A 108 9.52 -7.64 -18.39
CA ARG A 108 8.96 -6.86 -17.29
C ARG A 108 9.77 -7.17 -16.04
N TYR A 109 10.10 -6.15 -15.28
CA TYR A 109 10.82 -6.32 -14.02
C TYR A 109 10.49 -5.18 -13.05
N LEU A 110 10.75 -5.43 -11.77
CA LEU A 110 10.57 -4.48 -10.69
C LEU A 110 11.95 -4.08 -10.17
N THR A 111 12.09 -2.82 -9.79
CA THR A 111 13.25 -2.29 -9.07
C THR A 111 12.79 -1.57 -7.80
N SER A 112 13.69 -1.43 -6.84
CA SER A 112 13.46 -0.76 -5.56
C SER A 112 14.79 -0.19 -5.06
N LEU A 113 14.76 0.77 -4.13
CA LEU A 113 15.95 1.33 -3.45
C LEU A 113 16.78 2.32 -4.29
N GLY A 114 16.11 3.18 -5.05
CA GLY A 114 16.73 4.40 -5.61
C GLY A 114 16.60 5.59 -4.68
N ALA A 115 17.52 6.55 -4.77
CA ALA A 115 17.43 7.81 -4.02
C ALA A 115 17.85 8.99 -4.89
N SER A 116 17.24 10.15 -4.69
CA SER A 116 17.70 11.38 -5.33
C SER A 116 17.67 12.56 -4.38
N ILE A 117 18.58 13.50 -4.62
CA ILE A 117 18.70 14.75 -3.86
C ILE A 117 18.82 15.91 -4.85
N GLY A 118 18.14 17.01 -4.58
CA GLY A 118 18.18 18.17 -5.44
C GLY A 118 17.86 19.46 -4.72
N TYR A 119 18.15 20.56 -5.39
CA TYR A 119 17.64 21.86 -4.99
C TYR A 119 16.20 21.99 -5.48
N THR A 120 15.38 22.64 -4.66
CA THR A 120 14.00 22.97 -5.02
C THR A 120 13.78 24.46 -4.84
N THR A 121 13.12 25.09 -5.79
CA THR A 121 12.81 26.52 -5.77
C THR A 121 11.38 26.75 -6.21
N LEU A 122 10.90 27.95 -5.93
CA LEU A 122 9.61 28.44 -6.37
C LEU A 122 9.78 29.36 -7.57
N THR A 123 8.81 29.34 -8.46
CA THR A 123 8.68 30.22 -9.63
C THR A 123 7.33 30.95 -9.58
N GLY A 124 7.24 32.12 -10.22
CA GLY A 124 6.08 33.01 -10.13
C GLY A 124 6.24 34.09 -9.05
N SER A 125 5.15 34.74 -8.68
CA SER A 125 5.15 35.88 -7.74
C SER A 125 5.48 35.50 -6.30
N GLY A 126 5.36 34.21 -5.92
CA GLY A 126 5.82 33.69 -4.61
C GLY A 126 7.29 33.27 -4.58
N ALA A 127 8.09 33.57 -5.60
CA ALA A 127 9.53 33.34 -5.59
C ALA A 127 10.31 34.38 -4.76
N THR A 128 9.68 35.52 -4.44
CA THR A 128 10.23 36.55 -3.57
C THR A 128 10.27 36.04 -2.14
N GLY A 129 11.42 36.15 -1.47
CA GLY A 129 11.53 35.69 -0.09
C GLY A 129 11.91 34.20 0.09
N LEU A 130 12.39 33.49 -0.93
CA LEU A 130 12.90 32.11 -0.78
C LEU A 130 14.44 32.04 -0.78
N LYS A 131 15.05 31.39 0.22
CA LYS A 131 16.48 31.01 0.21
C LYS A 131 16.68 29.80 -0.71
N ARG A 132 16.90 30.09 -1.99
CA ARG A 132 17.12 29.07 -3.05
C ARG A 132 18.24 28.09 -2.71
N THR A 133 19.34 28.57 -2.13
CA THR A 133 20.53 27.76 -1.82
C THR A 133 20.36 26.78 -0.66
N ARG A 134 19.31 26.91 0.16
CA ARG A 134 19.06 26.00 1.30
C ARG A 134 17.83 25.12 1.11
N SER A 135 17.10 25.32 0.02
CA SER A 135 15.86 24.60 -0.24
C SER A 135 16.16 23.28 -0.95
N LEU A 136 15.82 22.17 -0.30
CA LEU A 136 16.23 20.82 -0.71
C LEU A 136 15.03 19.90 -0.95
N ARG A 137 15.18 19.01 -1.92
CA ARG A 137 14.29 17.90 -2.25
C ARG A 137 15.06 16.60 -2.04
N TYR A 138 14.44 15.66 -1.33
CA TYR A 138 14.86 14.27 -1.24
C TYR A 138 13.77 13.41 -1.85
N ASP A 139 14.14 12.41 -2.64
CA ASP A 139 13.21 11.45 -3.22
C ASP A 139 13.71 10.04 -2.93
N ILE A 140 12.84 9.19 -2.42
CA ILE A 140 13.13 7.80 -2.09
C ILE A 140 12.22 6.93 -2.96
N GLN A 141 12.83 6.16 -3.87
CA GLN A 141 12.13 5.22 -4.72
C GLN A 141 11.83 3.95 -3.93
N LEU A 142 10.53 3.72 -3.68
CA LEU A 142 10.06 2.54 -2.96
C LEU A 142 9.95 1.34 -3.91
N LEU A 143 9.28 1.53 -5.05
CA LEU A 143 9.05 0.49 -6.03
C LEU A 143 8.93 1.10 -7.43
N GLU A 144 9.47 0.45 -8.44
CA GLU A 144 9.27 0.86 -9.83
C GLU A 144 9.09 -0.34 -10.74
N TYR A 145 8.03 -0.31 -11.53
CA TYR A 145 7.70 -1.29 -12.55
C TYR A 145 8.22 -0.81 -13.90
N HIS A 146 8.91 -1.71 -14.60
CA HIS A 146 9.45 -1.47 -15.92
C HIS A 146 8.83 -2.41 -16.94
N GLN A 147 8.43 -1.86 -18.07
CA GLN A 147 7.98 -2.60 -19.25
C GLN A 147 8.84 -2.23 -20.44
N VAL A 148 9.65 -3.19 -20.90
CA VAL A 148 10.47 -3.03 -22.10
C VAL A 148 9.56 -3.10 -23.32
N LEU A 149 9.46 -1.99 -24.06
CA LEU A 149 8.70 -1.90 -25.30
C LEU A 149 9.57 -2.30 -26.50
N SER A 150 10.83 -1.85 -26.50
CA SER A 150 11.84 -2.20 -27.49
C SER A 150 13.23 -2.21 -26.84
N PRO A 151 14.29 -2.70 -27.52
CA PRO A 151 15.65 -2.69 -26.96
C PRO A 151 16.16 -1.30 -26.55
N ARG A 152 15.58 -0.23 -27.11
CA ARG A 152 15.97 1.16 -26.83
C ARG A 152 14.92 1.93 -26.03
N LEU A 153 13.73 1.38 -25.83
CA LEU A 153 12.58 2.09 -25.26
C LEU A 153 11.92 1.27 -24.14
N MET A 154 11.75 1.91 -22.99
CA MET A 154 11.16 1.30 -21.81
C MET A 154 10.18 2.24 -21.14
N LEU A 155 8.99 1.76 -20.85
CA LEU A 155 8.02 2.49 -20.03
C LEU A 155 8.23 2.11 -18.56
N SER A 156 8.20 3.09 -17.67
CA SER A 156 8.37 2.86 -16.23
C SER A 156 7.29 3.58 -15.43
N ALA A 157 6.73 2.91 -14.43
CA ALA A 157 5.76 3.47 -13.50
C ALA A 157 6.19 3.12 -12.08
N GLY A 158 6.27 4.09 -11.17
CA GLY A 158 6.82 3.87 -9.83
C GLY A 158 5.99 4.43 -8.70
N LEU A 159 6.47 4.18 -7.48
CA LEU A 159 6.00 4.73 -6.22
C LEU A 159 7.19 5.29 -5.44
N HIS A 160 7.13 6.58 -5.15
CA HIS A 160 8.22 7.39 -4.63
C HIS A 160 7.75 8.16 -3.40
N LEU A 161 8.61 8.33 -2.40
CA LEU A 161 8.38 9.19 -1.26
C LEU A 161 9.26 10.43 -1.38
N GLN A 162 8.64 11.58 -1.65
CA GLN A 162 9.33 12.84 -1.83
C GLN A 162 9.20 13.72 -0.59
N LEU A 163 10.33 14.23 -0.10
CA LEU A 163 10.43 15.15 1.02
C LEU A 163 11.02 16.48 0.53
N ASN A 164 10.22 17.54 0.61
CA ASN A 164 10.65 18.90 0.27
C ASN A 164 10.83 19.73 1.53
N SER A 165 11.91 20.52 1.54
CA SER A 165 12.26 21.45 2.62
C SER A 165 12.55 22.81 2.01
N LEU A 166 11.55 23.68 1.98
CA LEU A 166 11.64 25.03 1.43
C LEU A 166 12.04 26.01 2.53
N HIS A 167 13.14 26.73 2.33
CA HIS A 167 13.62 27.73 3.28
C HIS A 167 13.22 29.13 2.84
N LEU A 168 12.53 29.86 3.71
CA LEU A 168 12.21 31.26 3.47
C LEU A 168 13.38 32.17 3.89
N SER A 169 13.53 33.29 3.19
CA SER A 169 14.52 34.34 3.44
C SER A 169 13.88 35.54 4.14
N GLY A 170 14.57 36.06 5.14
CA GLY A 170 14.09 37.19 5.95
C GLY A 170 13.14 36.75 7.06
N ASP A 171 12.46 37.71 7.66
CA ASP A 171 11.53 37.51 8.78
C ASP A 171 10.13 37.05 8.35
N TYR A 172 10.04 36.29 7.25
CA TYR A 172 8.78 35.86 6.67
C TYR A 172 8.46 34.40 7.02
N ALA A 173 7.19 34.13 7.34
CA ALA A 173 6.70 32.76 7.50
C ALA A 173 5.27 32.60 7.01
N TYR A 174 4.96 31.40 6.50
CA TYR A 174 3.59 31.01 6.22
C TYR A 174 2.86 30.69 7.52
N ARG A 175 1.75 31.40 7.76
CA ARG A 175 0.84 31.18 8.89
C ARG A 175 -0.56 30.97 8.34
N GLU A 176 -1.27 30.04 8.97
CA GLU A 176 -2.70 29.84 8.73
C GLU A 176 -3.49 30.67 9.76
N GLU A 177 -4.34 31.57 9.29
CA GLU A 177 -5.17 32.43 10.13
C GLU A 177 -6.61 32.40 9.59
N ASN A 178 -7.56 31.95 10.41
CA ASN A 178 -8.98 31.84 10.07
C ASN A 178 -9.28 31.06 8.76
N GLY A 179 -8.46 30.05 8.43
CA GLY A 179 -8.62 29.21 7.22
C GLY A 179 -8.02 29.79 5.94
N GLU A 180 -7.46 31.00 6.00
CA GLU A 180 -6.66 31.61 4.95
C GLU A 180 -5.16 31.45 5.23
N SER A 181 -4.37 31.28 4.18
CA SER A 181 -2.92 31.17 4.31
C SER A 181 -2.29 32.50 3.97
N LYS A 182 -1.52 33.06 4.90
CA LYS A 182 -0.89 34.38 4.75
C LYS A 182 0.62 34.28 4.95
N LEU A 183 1.36 35.08 4.19
CA LEU A 183 2.78 35.30 4.42
C LEU A 183 2.89 36.42 5.46
N VAL A 184 3.26 36.06 6.69
CA VAL A 184 3.38 37.01 7.80
C VAL A 184 4.82 37.48 7.89
N HIS A 185 5.00 38.80 7.96
CA HIS A 185 6.27 39.43 8.28
C HIS A 185 6.38 39.63 9.79
N TYR A 186 7.49 39.22 10.40
CA TYR A 186 7.77 39.46 11.80
C TYR A 186 8.69 40.67 11.94
N THR A 187 8.34 41.62 12.81
CA THR A 187 9.16 42.81 13.11
C THR A 187 9.88 42.63 14.45
N VAL A 188 11.08 43.21 14.58
CA VAL A 188 11.91 43.23 15.80
C VAL A 188 11.09 43.77 16.99
N PRO A 189 11.17 43.19 18.21
CA PRO A 189 12.25 42.33 18.76
C PRO A 189 12.14 40.82 18.49
N GLU A 190 11.05 40.36 17.87
CA GLU A 190 10.79 38.93 17.61
C GLU A 190 11.28 38.48 16.23
N GLY A 191 12.54 38.78 15.90
CA GLY A 191 13.14 38.38 14.62
C GLY A 191 13.07 36.86 14.39
N VAL A 192 12.71 36.46 13.16
CA VAL A 192 12.63 35.05 12.76
C VAL A 192 14.01 34.62 12.30
N ARG A 193 14.67 33.75 13.07
CA ARG A 193 15.97 33.20 12.70
C ARG A 193 15.88 32.33 11.45
N THR A 194 14.86 31.49 11.37
CA THR A 194 14.68 30.55 10.25
C THR A 194 13.21 30.17 10.16
N SER A 195 12.72 30.11 8.92
CA SER A 195 11.37 29.64 8.60
C SER A 195 11.48 28.57 7.50
N ARG A 196 10.85 27.42 7.75
CA ARG A 196 10.90 26.25 6.87
C ARG A 196 9.51 25.72 6.60
N LEU A 197 9.22 25.48 5.33
CA LEU A 197 8.05 24.73 4.90
C LEU A 197 8.47 23.32 4.50
N HIS A 198 8.04 22.33 5.28
CA HIS A 198 8.21 20.92 4.98
C HIS A 198 6.96 20.38 4.31
N ILE A 199 7.15 19.67 3.20
CA ILE A 199 6.07 19.01 2.47
C ILE A 199 6.51 17.61 2.09
N THR A 200 5.68 16.63 2.42
CA THR A 200 5.86 15.23 2.05
C THR A 200 4.82 14.87 1.00
N TYR A 201 5.28 14.32 -0.11
CA TYR A 201 4.46 13.82 -1.20
C TYR A 201 4.67 12.32 -1.36
N LEU A 202 3.56 11.59 -1.56
CA LEU A 202 3.58 10.29 -2.19
C LEU A 202 3.46 10.51 -3.69
N THR A 203 4.38 9.92 -4.45
CA THR A 203 4.61 10.30 -5.83
C THR A 203 4.54 9.07 -6.74
N LEU A 204 3.86 9.20 -7.88
CA LEU A 204 3.69 8.18 -8.90
C LEU A 204 4.29 8.70 -10.22
N PRO A 205 5.59 8.49 -10.46
CA PRO A 205 6.21 8.83 -11.74
C PRO A 205 5.81 7.83 -12.83
N LEU A 206 5.43 8.35 -13.98
CA LEU A 206 5.24 7.62 -15.23
C LEU A 206 6.21 8.18 -16.26
N THR A 207 7.25 7.41 -16.59
CA THR A 207 8.35 7.87 -17.45
C THR A 207 8.61 6.94 -18.62
N LEU A 208 8.92 7.54 -19.76
CA LEU A 208 9.45 6.86 -20.92
C LEU A 208 10.97 7.01 -20.92
N ARG A 209 11.67 5.88 -20.97
CA ARG A 209 13.13 5.82 -20.99
C ARG A 209 13.61 5.41 -22.36
N PHE A 210 14.62 6.13 -22.84
CA PHE A 210 15.21 5.98 -24.15
C PHE A 210 16.74 5.83 -24.03
N ARG A 211 17.27 4.77 -24.65
CA ARG A 211 18.72 4.54 -24.78
C ARG A 211 19.10 4.72 -26.26
N PRO A 212 19.63 5.90 -26.64
CA PRO A 212 19.88 6.22 -28.04
C PRO A 212 20.93 5.33 -28.68
N TRP A 213 21.96 4.96 -27.91
CA TRP A 213 23.13 4.26 -28.42
C TRP A 213 23.12 2.78 -28.08
N ALA A 214 23.65 2.00 -29.03
CA ALA A 214 23.98 0.60 -28.81
C ALA A 214 25.37 0.49 -28.14
N LYS A 215 25.77 -0.73 -27.77
CA LYS A 215 27.10 -1.00 -27.24
C LYS A 215 28.19 -0.44 -28.17
N PRO A 216 29.26 0.17 -27.63
CA PRO A 216 29.62 0.23 -26.19
C PRO A 216 29.03 1.42 -25.41
N PHE A 217 28.28 2.33 -26.03
CA PHE A 217 27.77 3.56 -25.39
C PHE A 217 26.39 3.41 -24.74
N ASP A 218 25.99 2.18 -24.40
CA ASP A 218 24.66 1.85 -23.84
C ASP A 218 24.46 2.30 -22.37
N HIS A 219 25.44 3.02 -21.82
CA HIS A 219 25.48 3.47 -20.43
C HIS A 219 24.64 4.74 -20.21
N TRP A 220 24.27 5.43 -21.29
CA TRP A 220 23.44 6.63 -21.28
C TRP A 220 21.96 6.29 -21.42
N GLU A 221 21.15 6.85 -20.53
CA GLU A 221 19.71 6.70 -20.50
C GLU A 221 19.05 8.07 -20.32
N PHE A 222 18.15 8.41 -21.24
CA PHE A 222 17.33 9.61 -21.18
C PHE A 222 15.93 9.20 -20.75
N SER A 223 15.34 9.89 -19.79
CA SER A 223 14.00 9.61 -19.33
C SER A 223 13.17 10.88 -19.30
N PHE A 224 11.93 10.79 -19.76
CA PHE A 224 10.98 11.90 -19.77
C PHE A 224 9.59 11.41 -19.42
N GLY A 225 8.83 12.18 -18.65
CA GLY A 225 7.45 11.83 -18.34
C GLY A 225 6.78 12.76 -17.33
N ALA A 226 5.70 12.27 -16.76
CA ALA A 226 4.89 12.98 -15.79
C ALA A 226 5.00 12.32 -14.41
N GLU A 227 4.78 13.10 -13.37
CA GLU A 227 4.92 12.69 -11.98
C GLU A 227 3.69 13.20 -11.21
N PHE A 228 2.78 12.27 -10.89
CA PHE A 228 1.60 12.57 -10.08
C PHE A 228 1.99 12.60 -8.61
N LYS A 229 1.51 13.58 -7.85
CA LYS A 229 1.86 13.77 -6.45
C LYS A 229 0.61 13.90 -5.62
N LEU A 230 0.58 13.17 -4.52
CA LEU A 230 -0.41 13.28 -3.47
C LEU A 230 0.29 13.76 -2.20
N ARG A 231 -0.13 14.92 -1.69
CA ARG A 231 0.38 15.44 -0.42
C ARG A 231 -0.07 14.53 0.71
N THR A 232 0.88 14.06 1.51
CA THR A 232 0.60 13.24 2.69
C THR A 232 0.75 14.03 3.98
N ALA A 233 1.74 14.91 4.06
CA ALA A 233 1.97 15.75 5.22
C ALA A 233 2.58 17.10 4.83
N SER A 234 2.27 18.14 5.60
CA SER A 234 2.93 19.44 5.48
C SER A 234 3.04 20.11 6.85
N SER A 235 4.08 20.93 7.02
CA SER A 235 4.23 21.75 8.23
C SER A 235 5.09 22.99 7.95
N SER A 236 4.62 24.16 8.38
CA SER A 236 5.41 25.38 8.49
C SER A 236 5.99 25.47 9.90
N LYS A 237 7.32 25.52 10.00
CA LYS A 237 8.08 25.58 11.24
C LYS A 237 8.90 26.84 11.27
N VAL A 238 8.84 27.56 12.39
CA VAL A 238 9.55 28.81 12.60
C VAL A 238 10.35 28.76 13.89
N TRP A 239 11.58 29.26 13.81
CA TRP A 239 12.48 29.48 14.95
C TRP A 239 12.53 30.98 15.20
N ILE A 240 11.91 31.42 16.30
CA ILE A 240 11.87 32.81 16.74
C ILE A 240 12.96 32.99 17.82
N GLY A 241 13.76 34.05 17.77
CA GLY A 241 14.76 34.36 18.81
C GLY A 241 15.79 33.25 19.10
N ASP A 242 16.14 33.06 20.38
CA ASP A 242 17.10 32.05 20.87
C ASP A 242 16.48 30.69 21.25
N TYR A 243 15.20 30.47 20.93
CA TYR A 243 14.54 29.21 21.22
C TYR A 243 15.15 28.06 20.39
N ARG A 244 15.59 26.98 21.06
CA ARG A 244 16.09 25.76 20.42
C ARG A 244 14.99 24.95 19.72
N THR A 245 13.72 25.15 20.08
CA THR A 245 12.58 24.37 19.58
C THR A 245 11.75 25.18 18.56
N PRO A 246 11.41 24.59 17.39
CA PRO A 246 10.56 25.26 16.41
C PRO A 246 9.11 25.33 16.87
N ARG A 247 8.45 26.46 16.62
CA ARG A 247 6.99 26.57 16.69
C ARG A 247 6.38 26.18 15.33
N VAL A 248 5.34 25.37 15.35
CA VAL A 248 4.57 25.00 14.15
C VAL A 248 3.48 26.06 13.96
N LEU A 249 3.51 26.81 12.86
CA LEU A 249 2.58 27.91 12.59
C LEU A 249 1.38 27.52 11.70
N GLY A 250 1.41 26.31 11.16
CA GLY A 250 0.37 25.79 10.28
C GLY A 250 0.78 24.43 9.72
N LYS A 251 -0.21 23.57 9.50
CA LYS A 251 0.00 22.23 8.93
C LYS A 251 -0.53 22.14 7.50
N ASP A 252 -1.64 22.81 7.18
CA ASP A 252 -2.29 22.65 5.87
C ASP A 252 -1.92 23.77 4.91
N LEU A 253 -1.83 25.02 5.39
CA LEU A 253 -1.33 26.20 4.66
C LEU A 253 -1.91 26.38 3.24
N GLY A 254 -3.12 25.86 3.01
CA GLY A 254 -3.76 25.88 1.71
C GLY A 254 -2.94 25.20 0.61
N ILE A 255 -2.05 24.26 0.95
CA ILE A 255 -1.20 23.58 -0.04
C ILE A 255 -2.06 22.62 -0.85
N ASN A 256 -1.92 22.69 -2.16
CA ASN A 256 -2.62 21.85 -3.10
C ASN A 256 -2.38 20.37 -2.74
N PRO A 257 -3.45 19.59 -2.44
CA PRO A 257 -3.30 18.19 -2.07
C PRO A 257 -2.79 17.33 -3.24
N ILE A 258 -2.95 17.79 -4.48
CA ILE A 258 -2.55 17.06 -5.69
C ILE A 258 -1.64 17.96 -6.53
N SER A 259 -0.51 17.43 -6.99
CA SER A 259 0.32 18.09 -8.00
C SER A 259 0.56 17.17 -9.19
N LEU A 260 0.80 17.78 -10.34
CA LEU A 260 1.26 17.11 -11.54
C LEU A 260 2.54 17.80 -11.98
N ASP A 261 3.63 17.04 -12.07
CA ASP A 261 4.93 17.57 -12.47
C ASP A 261 5.39 16.93 -13.78
N LEU A 262 6.08 17.71 -14.61
CA LEU A 262 6.89 17.17 -15.70
C LEU A 262 8.26 16.81 -15.15
N ARG A 263 8.81 15.68 -15.61
CA ARG A 263 10.11 15.18 -15.20
C ARG A 263 10.96 14.83 -16.41
N ALA A 264 12.20 15.32 -16.41
CA ALA A 264 13.24 14.95 -17.36
C ALA A 264 14.48 14.47 -16.58
N GLN A 265 15.18 13.47 -17.11
CA GLN A 265 16.35 12.90 -16.47
C GLN A 265 17.34 12.38 -17.51
N ILE A 266 18.62 12.56 -17.23
CA ILE A 266 19.73 11.99 -18.00
C ILE A 266 20.58 11.20 -17.02
N LYS A 267 20.76 9.91 -17.27
CA LYS A 267 21.50 8.99 -16.41
C LYS A 267 22.67 8.40 -17.19
N CYS A 268 23.83 8.33 -16.55
CA CYS A 268 25.01 7.66 -17.05
C CYS A 268 25.52 6.73 -15.93
N ALA A 269 25.32 5.42 -16.10
CA ALA A 269 25.62 4.41 -15.06
C ALA A 269 24.84 4.70 -13.73
N PRO A 270 25.34 4.55 -12.48
CA PRO A 270 24.46 4.68 -11.30
C PRO A 270 24.02 6.12 -11.03
N VAL A 271 24.69 7.11 -11.64
CA VAL A 271 24.45 8.54 -11.41
C VAL A 271 23.64 9.14 -12.55
N GLY A 272 22.70 10.01 -12.21
CA GLY A 272 21.96 10.81 -13.19
C GLY A 272 21.63 12.19 -12.67
N ILE A 273 21.25 13.08 -13.56
CA ILE A 273 20.75 14.41 -13.26
C ILE A 273 19.28 14.43 -13.65
N TYR A 274 18.44 15.01 -12.79
CA TYR A 274 17.02 15.16 -13.05
C TYR A 274 16.58 16.61 -12.89
N ALA A 275 15.57 17.00 -13.65
CA ALA A 275 14.84 18.25 -13.50
C ALA A 275 13.34 17.97 -13.44
N THR A 276 12.62 18.71 -12.61
CA THR A 276 11.17 18.64 -12.52
C THR A 276 10.54 20.02 -12.48
N TYR A 277 9.36 20.16 -13.08
CA TYR A 277 8.57 21.38 -13.06
C TYR A 277 7.10 21.07 -12.80
N SER A 278 6.51 21.68 -11.77
CA SER A 278 5.09 21.52 -11.45
C SER A 278 4.21 22.29 -12.41
N LEU A 279 3.20 21.60 -12.96
CA LEU A 279 2.17 22.18 -13.83
C LEU A 279 1.01 22.78 -13.04
N LEU A 280 0.85 22.36 -11.78
CA LEU A 280 -0.19 22.86 -10.86
C LEU A 280 0.42 23.80 -9.82
N PRO A 281 -0.31 24.82 -9.36
CA PRO A 281 0.15 25.72 -8.32
C PRO A 281 0.30 24.99 -6.98
N LEU A 282 1.31 25.38 -6.22
CA LEU A 282 1.62 24.83 -4.90
C LEU A 282 0.53 25.17 -3.87
N PHE A 283 0.02 26.40 -3.92
CA PHE A 283 -1.04 26.88 -3.03
C PHE A 283 -2.35 26.93 -3.81
N LEU A 284 -3.43 26.55 -3.14
CA LEU A 284 -4.81 26.81 -3.56
C LEU A 284 -5.07 28.32 -3.43
N ASP A 285 -5.98 28.86 -4.25
CA ASP A 285 -6.38 30.28 -4.23
C ASP A 285 -7.05 30.67 -2.90
N ARG A 286 -6.22 30.84 -1.86
CA ARG A 286 -6.58 31.17 -0.47
C ARG A 286 -5.68 32.27 0.09
N GLY A 287 -5.40 33.28 -0.76
CA GLY A 287 -4.65 34.48 -0.40
C GLY A 287 -3.14 34.45 -0.67
N LEU A 288 -2.58 33.30 -1.05
CA LEU A 288 -1.18 33.19 -1.46
C LEU A 288 -1.02 33.30 -2.99
N PRO A 289 0.09 33.88 -3.47
CA PRO A 289 0.35 34.00 -4.90
C PRO A 289 0.47 32.64 -5.60
N THR A 290 -0.03 32.57 -6.83
CA THR A 290 0.15 31.41 -7.72
C THR A 290 1.63 31.14 -7.93
N THR A 291 2.08 30.00 -7.41
CA THR A 291 3.51 29.68 -7.32
C THR A 291 3.73 28.22 -7.71
N TYR A 292 4.73 27.94 -8.53
CA TYR A 292 5.03 26.59 -9.02
C TYR A 292 6.39 26.11 -8.52
N ILE A 293 6.50 24.82 -8.21
CA ILE A 293 7.76 24.21 -7.78
C ILE A 293 8.60 23.83 -9.01
N TYR A 294 9.89 24.16 -8.94
CA TYR A 294 10.92 23.65 -9.83
C TYR A 294 11.99 22.94 -9.00
N SER A 295 12.52 21.82 -9.48
CA SER A 295 13.64 21.13 -8.84
C SER A 295 14.69 20.68 -9.84
N LEU A 296 15.96 20.73 -9.43
CA LEU A 296 17.10 20.22 -10.18
C LEU A 296 17.99 19.45 -9.21
N GLY A 297 18.40 18.24 -9.57
CA GLY A 297 19.16 17.40 -8.65
C GLY A 297 19.88 16.24 -9.30
N VAL A 298 20.53 15.46 -8.45
CA VAL A 298 21.25 14.25 -8.78
C VAL A 298 20.45 13.05 -8.26
N SER A 299 20.34 12.03 -9.10
CA SER A 299 19.73 10.74 -8.78
C SER A 299 20.80 9.66 -8.72
N LEU A 300 20.67 8.79 -7.74
CA LEU A 300 21.44 7.56 -7.60
C LEU A 300 20.46 6.40 -7.73
N GLY A 301 20.66 5.58 -8.75
CA GLY A 301 19.90 4.34 -8.90
C GLY A 301 20.83 3.15 -8.77
N LEU A 302 20.55 2.31 -7.77
CA LEU A 302 21.13 0.99 -7.55
C LEU A 302 20.34 -0.07 -8.36
#